data_AF-A0AAU0WKZ1-F1
#
_entry.id   AF-A0AAU0WKZ1-F1
#
_cell.length_a   1.000
_cell.length_b   1.000
_cell.length_c   1.000
_cell.angle_alpha   90.00
_cell.angle_beta   90.00
_cell.angle_gamma   90.00
#
_symmetry.space_group_name_H-M   'P 1'
#
loop_
_entity.id
_entity.type
_entity.pdbx_description
1 polymer ?
#
loop_
_entity_poly.entity_id
_entity_poly.type
_entity_poly.pdbx_seq_one_letter_code
_entity_poly.pdbx_strand_id
1 'polypeptide(L)'
;MRPLTEQEIRAAFMNCTKGAAKRLHIPHDLAERPWTDLDYFGWRDPQAPDRAYLVTELEDGRARAVTLRCPSPSSWQTRRSMCSICLTTHTGGVSLMVAAKAGKAGLQGNSVGAYLCSDLACSLYVRGKRDAGVGGRMPESLTLEEKIRRTVTNLAAFLDKVTA
;
A
#
# COMPACT_ATOMS: atom_id res chain seq x y z
N MET A 1 -4.98 -11.00 6.91
CA MET A 1 -5.12 -9.96 7.96
C MET A 1 -6.50 -10.08 8.60
N ARG A 2 -6.72 -9.63 9.84
CA ARG A 2 -8.09 -9.58 10.37
C ARG A 2 -8.84 -8.39 9.75
N PRO A 3 -10.19 -8.45 9.65
CA PRO A 3 -10.97 -7.28 9.30
C PRO A 3 -10.75 -6.13 10.28
N LEU A 4 -10.46 -4.94 9.75
CA LEU A 4 -10.38 -3.70 10.53
C LEU A 4 -11.66 -2.88 10.36
N THR A 5 -12.09 -2.26 11.45
CA THR A 5 -13.16 -1.26 11.43
C THR A 5 -12.65 0.09 10.91
N GLU A 6 -13.56 0.93 10.45
CA GLU A 6 -13.26 2.31 10.06
C GLU A 6 -12.54 3.08 11.18
N GLN A 7 -13.00 2.90 12.42
CA GLN A 7 -12.43 3.57 13.59
C GLN A 7 -10.97 3.15 13.84
N GLU A 8 -10.66 1.85 13.74
CA GLU A 8 -9.31 1.33 13.88
C GLU A 8 -8.38 1.88 12.79
N ILE A 9 -8.84 1.90 11.55
CA ILE A 9 -8.07 2.45 10.42
C ILE A 9 -7.77 3.94 10.65
N ARG A 10 -8.77 4.74 11.04
CA ARG A 10 -8.58 6.18 11.29
C ARG A 10 -7.62 6.44 12.45
N ALA A 11 -7.62 5.59 13.47
CA ALA A 11 -6.71 5.69 14.62
C ALA A 11 -5.27 5.27 14.29
N ALA A 12 -5.08 4.45 13.25
CA ALA A 12 -3.79 3.87 12.88
C ALA A 12 -2.85 4.82 12.08
N PHE A 13 -3.34 5.97 11.61
CA PHE A 13 -2.54 6.85 10.74
C PHE A 13 -1.36 7.50 11.48
N MET A 14 -0.16 7.26 10.97
CA MET A 14 1.10 7.69 11.60
C MET A 14 1.66 9.00 11.03
N ASN A 15 1.33 9.32 9.77
CA ASN A 15 1.95 10.44 9.03
C ASN A 15 0.98 11.55 8.61
N CYS A 16 -0.19 11.62 9.24
CA CYS A 16 -1.11 12.75 9.07
C CYS A 16 -1.74 13.14 10.41
N THR A 17 -2.35 14.32 10.46
CA THR A 17 -3.04 14.78 11.67
C THR A 17 -4.32 13.97 11.92
N LYS A 18 -4.78 13.91 13.18
CA LYS A 18 -6.07 13.28 13.52
C LYS A 18 -7.24 13.88 12.73
N GLY A 19 -7.21 15.19 12.49
CA GLY A 19 -8.23 15.88 11.68
C GLY A 19 -8.19 15.47 10.21
N ALA A 20 -7.00 15.30 9.62
CA ALA A 20 -6.86 14.75 8.29
C ALA A 20 -7.39 13.32 8.23
N ALA A 21 -6.98 12.46 9.18
CA ALA A 21 -7.41 11.06 9.28
C ALA A 21 -8.93 10.90 9.36
N LYS A 22 -9.64 11.82 10.02
CA LYS A 22 -11.11 11.84 10.10
C LYS A 22 -11.82 12.17 8.79
N ARG A 23 -11.17 12.85 7.86
CA ARG A 23 -11.77 13.31 6.58
C ARG A 23 -11.43 12.43 5.38
N LEU A 24 -10.55 11.45 5.55
CA LEU A 24 -10.17 10.53 4.48
C LEU A 24 -11.39 9.73 4.06
N HIS A 25 -11.56 9.54 2.75
CA HIS A 25 -12.53 8.60 2.23
C HIS A 25 -12.13 7.18 2.64
N ILE A 26 -13.03 6.42 3.26
CA ILE A 26 -12.85 4.98 3.51
C ILE A 26 -13.90 4.25 2.66
N PRO A 27 -13.53 3.21 1.89
CA PRO A 27 -14.47 2.53 1.01
C PRO A 27 -15.67 1.95 1.78
N HIS A 28 -16.88 2.17 1.27
CA HIS A 28 -18.12 1.70 1.89
C HIS A 28 -18.23 0.17 1.96
N ASP A 29 -17.54 -0.53 1.06
CA ASP A 29 -17.45 -1.99 0.96
C ASP A 29 -16.34 -2.58 1.85
N LEU A 30 -15.90 -1.86 2.89
CA LEU A 30 -14.79 -2.28 3.77
C LEU A 30 -15.00 -3.68 4.36
N ALA A 31 -16.23 -4.01 4.76
CA ALA A 31 -16.58 -5.30 5.33
C ALA A 31 -16.51 -6.46 4.32
N GLU A 32 -16.65 -6.15 3.03
CA GLU A 32 -16.67 -7.13 1.93
C GLU A 32 -15.28 -7.38 1.35
N ARG A 33 -14.27 -6.62 1.78
CA ARG A 33 -12.89 -6.79 1.31
C ARG A 33 -12.37 -8.18 1.68
N PRO A 34 -11.52 -8.81 0.84
CA PRO A 34 -11.04 -10.17 1.05
C PRO A 34 -9.92 -10.19 2.11
N TRP A 35 -10.21 -9.79 3.35
CA TRP A 35 -9.23 -9.60 4.43
C TRP A 35 -8.31 -10.80 4.68
N THR A 36 -8.81 -12.01 4.49
CA THR A 36 -8.03 -13.26 4.60
C THR A 36 -6.91 -13.37 3.58
N ASP A 37 -7.05 -12.69 2.43
CA ASP A 37 -6.08 -12.64 1.34
C ASP A 37 -5.19 -11.39 1.36
N LEU A 38 -5.41 -10.50 2.34
CA LEU A 38 -4.66 -9.26 2.48
C LEU A 38 -3.58 -9.39 3.53
N ASP A 39 -2.40 -8.85 3.19
CA ASP A 39 -1.33 -8.55 4.15
C ASP A 39 -1.39 -7.08 4.57
N TYR A 40 -1.92 -6.23 3.69
CA TYR A 40 -2.34 -4.87 3.97
C TYR A 40 -3.59 -4.54 3.13
N PHE A 41 -4.37 -3.57 3.59
CA PHE A 41 -5.46 -2.98 2.83
C PHE A 41 -5.04 -1.61 2.29
N GLY A 42 -5.16 -1.40 0.99
CA GLY A 42 -4.82 -0.13 0.37
C GLY A 42 -5.86 0.32 -0.65
N TRP A 43 -6.08 1.62 -0.75
CA TRP A 43 -7.05 2.21 -1.67
C TRP A 43 -6.61 3.60 -2.11
N ARG A 44 -7.16 4.08 -3.24
CA ARG A 44 -7.03 5.47 -3.68
C ARG A 44 -8.24 6.27 -3.27
N ASP A 45 -8.06 7.56 -2.99
CA ASP A 45 -9.16 8.44 -2.67
C ASP A 45 -9.92 8.81 -3.96
N PRO A 46 -11.22 8.49 -4.09
CA PRO A 46 -12.01 8.89 -5.26
C PRO A 46 -12.24 10.40 -5.34
N GLN A 47 -12.14 11.13 -4.22
CA GLN A 47 -12.29 12.58 -4.15
C GLN A 47 -10.96 13.33 -4.26
N ALA A 48 -9.84 12.62 -4.09
CA ALA A 48 -8.48 13.15 -4.24
C ALA A 48 -7.59 12.14 -5.00
N PRO A 49 -7.63 12.11 -6.35
CA PRO A 49 -6.94 11.09 -7.16
C PRO A 49 -5.41 11.05 -6.99
N ASP A 50 -4.83 12.11 -6.44
CA ASP A 50 -3.42 12.22 -6.08
C ASP A 50 -3.09 11.60 -4.70
N ARG A 51 -4.08 11.02 -4.02
CA ARG A 51 -3.94 10.41 -2.70
C ARG A 51 -4.29 8.94 -2.70
N ALA A 52 -3.49 8.21 -1.95
CA ALA A 52 -3.74 6.82 -1.63
C ALA A 52 -3.46 6.57 -0.15
N TYR A 53 -4.01 5.48 0.34
CA TYR A 53 -3.90 5.08 1.73
C TYR A 53 -3.54 3.61 1.81
N LEU A 54 -2.80 3.26 2.84
CA LEU A 54 -2.43 1.90 3.14
C LEU A 54 -2.54 1.69 4.65
N VAL A 55 -3.15 0.59 5.07
CA VAL A 55 -3.19 0.12 6.45
C VAL A 55 -2.78 -1.35 6.51
N THR A 56 -1.95 -1.69 7.49
CA THR A 56 -1.47 -3.06 7.73
C THR A 56 -1.47 -3.36 9.22
N GLU A 57 -1.46 -4.63 9.57
CA GLU A 57 -1.07 -5.10 10.90
C GLU A 57 0.29 -5.76 10.76
N LEU A 58 1.26 -5.33 11.56
CA LEU A 58 2.56 -5.99 11.65
C LEU A 58 2.51 -7.03 12.79
N GLU A 59 3.63 -7.69 13.05
CA GLU A 59 3.73 -8.81 14.01
C GLU A 59 3.25 -8.46 15.43
N ASP A 60 3.28 -7.18 15.82
CA ASP A 60 2.78 -6.70 17.12
C ASP A 60 1.24 -6.63 17.22
N GLY A 61 0.52 -6.97 16.14
CA GLY A 61 -0.93 -6.91 16.05
C GLY A 61 -1.50 -5.49 16.04
N ARG A 62 -0.65 -4.46 15.96
CA ARG A 62 -1.10 -3.06 15.94
C ARG A 62 -1.27 -2.59 14.50
N ALA A 63 -2.45 -2.03 14.23
CA ALA A 63 -2.72 -1.41 12.94
C ALA A 63 -1.83 -0.17 12.75
N ARG A 64 -1.20 -0.07 11.58
CA ARG A 64 -0.39 1.06 11.14
C ARG A 64 -0.87 1.51 9.78
N ALA A 65 -1.21 2.79 9.66
CA ALA A 65 -1.68 3.38 8.41
C ALA A 65 -0.83 4.56 7.97
N VAL A 66 -0.73 4.74 6.66
CA VAL A 66 -0.01 5.85 6.03
C VAL A 66 -0.82 6.47 4.91
N THR A 67 -0.76 7.78 4.83
CA THR A 67 -1.18 8.55 3.66
C THR A 67 -0.03 8.65 2.67
N LEU A 68 -0.34 8.42 1.39
CA LEU A 68 0.57 8.45 0.27
C LEU A 68 0.10 9.50 -0.73
N ARG A 69 1.03 10.30 -1.24
CA ARG A 69 0.84 11.07 -2.48
C ARG A 69 1.23 10.19 -3.65
N CYS A 70 0.45 10.25 -4.72
CA CYS A 70 0.68 9.48 -5.93
C CYS A 70 0.27 10.26 -7.17
N PRO A 71 0.88 10.00 -8.34
CA PRO A 71 0.35 10.53 -9.58
C PRO A 71 -1.06 10.00 -9.83
N SER A 72 -1.91 10.85 -10.41
CA SER A 72 -3.20 10.41 -10.94
C SER A 72 -2.98 9.25 -11.93
N PRO A 73 -3.87 8.25 -12.00
CA PRO A 73 -3.72 7.14 -12.93
C PRO A 73 -3.62 7.67 -14.37
N SER A 74 -2.47 7.48 -15.01
CA SER A 74 -2.28 7.80 -16.43
C SER A 74 -2.45 6.53 -17.26
N SER A 75 -3.36 6.56 -18.23
CA SER A 75 -3.65 5.43 -19.14
C SER A 75 -2.53 5.16 -20.16
N TRP A 76 -1.52 6.02 -20.24
CA TRP A 76 -0.47 6.01 -21.28
C TRP A 76 0.88 5.47 -20.81
N GLN A 77 0.97 4.94 -19.58
CA GLN A 77 2.23 4.47 -19.02
C GLN A 77 2.59 3.09 -19.62
N THR A 78 3.25 3.06 -20.78
CA THR A 78 3.70 1.82 -21.44
C THR A 78 4.97 1.21 -20.85
N ARG A 79 5.58 1.90 -19.87
CA ARG A 79 6.82 1.45 -19.24
C ARG A 79 6.58 0.23 -18.36
N ARG A 80 7.36 -0.82 -18.60
CA ARG A 80 7.47 -1.97 -17.72
C ARG A 80 8.22 -1.58 -16.45
N SER A 81 7.57 -1.72 -15.31
CA SER A 81 8.09 -1.32 -14.00
C SER A 81 7.78 -2.40 -12.97
N MET A 82 8.65 -2.54 -11.97
CA MET A 82 8.50 -3.52 -10.90
C MET A 82 8.10 -2.83 -9.60
N CYS A 83 7.12 -3.41 -8.90
CA CYS A 83 6.75 -2.98 -7.57
C CYS A 83 7.86 -3.32 -6.56
N SER A 84 8.30 -2.36 -5.76
CA SER A 84 9.30 -2.56 -4.71
C SER A 84 8.81 -3.41 -3.52
N ILE A 85 7.49 -3.62 -3.39
CA ILE A 85 6.88 -4.36 -2.29
C ILE A 85 6.70 -5.83 -2.65
N CYS A 86 5.86 -6.15 -3.63
CA CYS A 86 5.58 -7.53 -4.02
C CYS A 86 6.51 -8.09 -5.11
N LEU A 87 7.34 -7.26 -5.73
CA LEU A 87 8.17 -7.57 -6.91
C LEU A 87 7.37 -8.00 -8.16
N THR A 88 6.06 -7.79 -8.17
CA THR A 88 5.26 -7.97 -9.38
C THR A 88 5.62 -6.89 -10.40
N THR A 89 5.79 -7.31 -11.65
CA THR A 89 6.08 -6.41 -12.77
C THR A 89 4.77 -6.07 -13.47
N HIS A 90 4.62 -4.82 -13.88
CA HIS A 90 3.45 -4.37 -14.64
C HIS A 90 3.90 -3.57 -15.86
N THR A 91 3.14 -3.67 -16.95
CA THR A 91 3.24 -2.75 -18.09
C THR A 91 2.20 -1.67 -17.92
N GLY A 92 2.60 -0.56 -17.27
CA GLY A 92 1.63 0.36 -16.67
C GLY A 92 0.96 -0.26 -15.44
N GLY A 93 0.88 0.47 -14.33
CA GLY A 93 0.33 -0.06 -13.07
C GLY A 93 1.31 -0.14 -11.90
N VAL A 94 2.48 0.48 -12.02
CA VAL A 94 3.34 0.84 -10.88
C VAL A 94 3.47 2.36 -10.81
N SER A 95 3.26 2.94 -9.63
CA SER A 95 3.39 4.38 -9.38
C SER A 95 4.41 4.65 -8.27
N LEU A 96 5.13 5.76 -8.37
CA LEU A 96 5.87 6.30 -7.24
C LEU A 96 4.87 6.79 -6.20
N MET A 97 4.81 6.11 -5.06
CA MET A 97 4.03 6.50 -3.90
C MET A 97 4.95 7.18 -2.89
N VAL A 98 4.56 8.35 -2.40
CA VAL A 98 5.39 9.18 -1.51
C VAL A 98 4.66 9.43 -0.20
N ALA A 99 5.22 8.97 0.91
CA ALA A 99 4.75 9.28 2.25
C ALA A 99 5.57 10.44 2.83
N ALA A 100 4.90 11.45 3.40
CA ALA A 100 5.59 12.32 4.35
C ALA A 100 6.08 11.48 5.54
N LYS A 101 7.27 11.78 6.07
CA LYS A 101 7.75 11.14 7.31
C LYS A 101 6.82 11.50 8.47
N ALA A 102 6.78 10.68 9.51
CA ALA A 102 6.02 10.97 10.70
C ALA A 102 6.67 12.09 11.54
N GLY A 103 5.87 12.72 12.39
CA GLY A 103 6.36 13.69 13.38
C GLY A 103 7.09 14.91 12.78
N LYS A 104 8.11 15.40 13.51
CA LYS A 104 8.82 16.65 13.19
C LYS A 104 9.49 16.62 11.82
N ALA A 105 10.04 15.48 11.41
CA ALA A 105 10.67 15.33 10.10
C ALA A 105 9.67 15.57 8.97
N GLY A 106 8.44 15.04 9.08
CA GLY A 106 7.37 15.30 8.12
C GLY A 106 6.94 16.76 8.08
N LEU A 107 6.86 17.41 9.24
CA LEU A 107 6.54 18.84 9.33
C LEU A 107 7.59 19.74 8.65
N GLN A 108 8.83 19.26 8.56
CA GLN A 108 9.92 19.92 7.82
C GLN A 108 9.93 19.58 6.32
N GLY A 109 8.95 18.82 5.83
CA GLY A 109 8.81 18.44 4.43
C GLY A 109 9.55 17.16 4.03
N ASN A 110 10.19 16.46 4.96
CA ASN A 110 10.88 15.22 4.64
C ASN A 110 9.88 14.12 4.27
N SER A 111 10.20 13.36 3.23
CA SER A 111 9.35 12.30 2.70
C SER A 111 10.17 11.11 2.22
N VAL A 112 9.51 9.97 2.09
CA VAL A 112 10.08 8.72 1.59
C VAL A 112 9.20 8.17 0.47
N GLY A 113 9.84 7.76 -0.61
CA GLY A 113 9.17 7.24 -1.80
C GLY A 113 9.43 5.76 -2.00
N ALA A 114 8.45 5.04 -2.55
CA ALA A 114 8.60 3.68 -3.04
C ALA A 114 7.71 3.45 -4.27
N TYR A 115 8.15 2.58 -5.17
CA TYR A 115 7.35 2.19 -6.33
C TYR A 115 6.37 1.08 -5.92
N LEU A 116 5.07 1.35 -5.90
CA LEU A 116 4.04 0.38 -5.51
C LEU A 116 3.10 0.10 -6.69
N CYS A 117 2.44 -1.07 -6.66
CA CYS A 117 1.29 -1.33 -7.53
C CYS A 117 0.30 -0.17 -7.41
N SER A 118 -0.11 0.41 -8.54
CA SER A 118 -0.94 1.62 -8.57
C SER A 118 -2.31 1.41 -7.93
N ASP A 119 -2.83 0.19 -7.97
CA ASP A 119 -4.09 -0.26 -7.36
C ASP A 119 -3.92 -0.80 -5.94
N LEU A 120 -2.69 -0.80 -5.41
CA LEU A 120 -2.34 -1.29 -4.08
C LEU A 120 -2.79 -2.75 -3.82
N ALA A 121 -2.90 -3.58 -4.85
CA ALA A 121 -3.37 -4.97 -4.73
C ALA A 121 -2.25 -6.01 -4.59
N CYS A 122 -1.07 -5.63 -4.07
CA CYS A 122 0.12 -6.48 -3.94
C CYS A 122 -0.17 -7.87 -3.36
N SER A 123 -0.95 -7.96 -2.28
CA SER A 123 -1.29 -9.22 -1.63
C SER A 123 -2.05 -10.19 -2.55
N LEU A 124 -2.91 -9.66 -3.43
CA LEU A 124 -3.65 -10.45 -4.41
C LEU A 124 -2.74 -10.90 -5.56
N TYR A 125 -1.83 -10.02 -6.01
CA TYR A 125 -0.83 -10.37 -7.02
C TYR A 125 0.15 -11.44 -6.52
N VAL A 126 0.56 -11.41 -5.26
CA VAL A 126 1.45 -12.45 -4.66
C VAL A 126 0.74 -13.79 -4.50
N ARG A 127 -0.59 -13.78 -4.30
CA ARG A 127 -1.42 -14.99 -4.23
C ARG A 127 -1.94 -15.49 -5.57
N GLY A 128 -1.73 -14.74 -6.65
CA GLY A 128 -2.24 -15.09 -7.99
C GLY A 128 -3.76 -14.93 -8.11
N LYS A 129 -4.37 -14.18 -7.19
CA LYS A 129 -5.81 -13.87 -7.19
C LYS A 129 -6.17 -12.66 -8.03
N ARG A 130 -5.16 -12.00 -8.61
CA ARG A 130 -5.30 -10.88 -9.52
C ARG A 130 -4.27 -11.00 -10.63
N ASP A 131 -4.70 -10.77 -11.86
CA ASP A 131 -3.82 -10.85 -13.03
C ASP A 131 -3.01 -9.56 -13.18
N ALA A 132 -1.69 -9.69 -13.29
CA ALA A 132 -0.77 -8.58 -13.51
C ALA A 132 -0.52 -8.31 -15.02
N GLY A 133 -1.17 -9.07 -15.89
CA GLY A 133 -1.00 -9.03 -17.34
C GLY A 133 0.17 -9.89 -17.83
N VAL A 134 0.36 -9.89 -19.14
CA VAL A 134 1.37 -10.72 -19.81
C VAL A 134 2.77 -10.43 -19.26
N GLY A 135 3.45 -11.47 -18.77
CA GLY A 135 4.79 -11.36 -18.21
C GLY A 135 4.87 -10.60 -16.87
N GLY A 136 3.73 -10.38 -16.19
CA GLY A 136 3.70 -9.65 -14.93
C GLY A 136 4.26 -10.45 -13.74
N ARG A 137 4.13 -11.78 -13.79
CA ARG A 137 4.78 -12.70 -12.85
C ARG A 137 5.97 -13.39 -13.50
N MET A 138 7.16 -13.10 -12.99
CA MET A 138 8.32 -13.92 -13.28
C MET A 138 8.22 -15.25 -12.51
N PRO A 139 8.63 -16.38 -13.10
CA PRO A 139 8.79 -17.62 -12.35
C PRO A 139 9.85 -17.40 -11.27
N GLU A 140 9.48 -17.70 -10.02
CA GLU A 140 10.37 -17.60 -8.87
C GLU A 140 10.44 -18.98 -8.22
N SER A 141 11.62 -19.34 -7.69
CA SER A 141 11.82 -20.58 -6.93
C SER A 141 11.18 -20.56 -5.53
N LEU A 142 10.78 -19.38 -5.05
CA LEU A 142 10.15 -19.21 -3.74
C LEU A 142 8.75 -19.83 -3.70
N THR A 143 8.44 -20.45 -2.57
CA THR A 143 7.07 -20.83 -2.20
C THR A 143 6.18 -19.60 -2.02
N LEU A 144 4.87 -19.80 -2.02
CA LEU A 144 3.92 -18.71 -1.77
C LEU A 144 4.16 -18.04 -0.41
N GLU A 145 4.42 -18.82 0.64
CA GLU A 145 4.68 -18.31 1.99
C GLU A 145 5.93 -17.42 2.04
N GLU A 146 7.01 -17.83 1.36
CA GLU A 146 8.23 -17.03 1.28
C GLU A 146 8.01 -15.71 0.52
N LYS A 147 7.22 -15.73 -0.55
CA LYS A 147 6.85 -14.50 -1.28
C LYS A 147 5.99 -13.56 -0.43
N ILE A 148 5.06 -14.11 0.35
CA ILE A 148 4.25 -13.34 1.31
C ILE A 148 5.17 -12.73 2.37
N ARG A 149 6.05 -13.52 2.98
CA ARG A 149 7.00 -13.06 3.99
C ARG A 149 7.86 -11.92 3.46
N ARG A 150 8.47 -12.07 2.27
CA ARG A 150 9.22 -11.00 1.60
C ARG A 150 8.38 -9.73 1.43
N THR A 151 7.14 -9.87 0.96
CA THR A 151 6.24 -8.75 0.71
C THR A 151 5.95 -7.97 2.00
N VAL A 152 5.68 -8.69 3.09
CA VAL A 152 5.47 -8.10 4.42
C VAL A 152 6.74 -7.42 4.93
N THR A 153 7.91 -8.07 4.80
CA THR A 153 9.20 -7.48 5.19
C THR A 153 9.51 -6.19 4.42
N ASN A 154 9.28 -6.17 3.11
CA ASN A 154 9.47 -4.98 2.28
C ASN A 154 8.52 -3.85 2.68
N LEU A 155 7.26 -4.19 2.99
CA LEU A 155 6.28 -3.22 3.47
C LEU A 155 6.68 -2.65 4.83
N ALA A 156 7.07 -3.51 5.78
CA ALA A 156 7.54 -3.09 7.10
C ALA A 156 8.74 -2.14 6.99
N ALA A 157 9.74 -2.49 6.18
CA ALA A 157 10.90 -1.64 5.94
C ALA A 157 10.55 -0.27 5.31
N PHE A 158 9.51 -0.20 4.48
CA PHE A 158 8.98 1.08 3.98
C PHE A 158 8.33 1.89 5.10
N LEU A 159 7.50 1.26 5.94
CA LEU A 159 6.86 1.93 7.08
C LEU A 159 7.87 2.42 8.12
N ASP A 160 8.93 1.65 8.38
CA ASP A 160 10.01 2.06 9.30
C ASP A 160 10.70 3.33 8.80
N LYS A 161 10.92 3.47 7.48
CA LYS A 161 11.45 4.71 6.88
C LYS A 161 10.51 5.90 7.03
N VAL A 162 9.19 5.66 7.05
CA VAL A 162 8.20 6.72 7.31
C VAL A 162 8.32 7.20 8.76
N THR A 163 8.54 6.29 9.72
CA THR A 163 8.56 6.63 11.15
C THR A 163 9.93 7.01 11.72
N ALA A 164 11.03 6.66 11.03
CA ALA A 164 12.39 7.09 11.36
C ALA A 164 12.54 8.61 11.35
#